data_AF-A0A4Q6CAF2-F1
#
_entry.id   AF-A0A4Q6CAF2-F1
#
_cell.length_a   1.000
_cell.length_b   1.000
_cell.length_c   1.000
_cell.angle_alpha   90.00
_cell.angle_beta   90.00
_cell.angle_gamma   90.00
#
_symmetry.space_group_name_H-M   'P 1'
#
loop_
_entity.id
_entity.type
_entity.pdbx_description
1 polymer ?
#
loop_
_entity_poly.entity_id
_entity_poly.type
_entity_poly.pdbx_seq_one_letter_code
_entity_poly.pdbx_strand_id
1 'polypeptide(L)'
;MSAQTRHTRLSGLEPLVITPDLLFINVGERTNVTGSAQFKKLIKEGRFEEAVEVARQQVANGAQILDVNMDEGLIDSEAAMVRFLNLIMSEPDIAR
;
A
#
# COMPACT_ATOMS: atom_id res chain seq x y z
N MET A 1 -31.85 15.45 -17.67
CA MET A 1 -31.00 15.24 -16.47
C MET A 1 -29.58 15.15 -16.97
N SER A 2 -28.67 16.04 -16.55
CA SER A 2 -27.26 15.84 -16.92
C SER A 2 -26.75 14.62 -16.16
N ALA A 3 -26.07 13.71 -16.84
CA ALA A 3 -25.46 12.56 -16.18
C ALA A 3 -24.40 13.10 -15.21
N GLN A 4 -24.57 12.85 -13.92
CA GLN A 4 -23.60 13.25 -12.90
C GLN A 4 -22.28 12.51 -13.17
N THR A 5 -21.18 13.25 -13.34
CA THR A 5 -19.88 12.66 -13.62
C THR A 5 -19.44 11.78 -12.46
N ARG A 6 -19.23 10.48 -12.72
CA ARG A 6 -18.73 9.54 -11.72
C ARG A 6 -17.21 9.64 -11.63
N HIS A 7 -16.72 10.07 -10.49
CA HIS A 7 -15.28 10.07 -10.17
C HIS A 7 -14.82 8.70 -9.66
N THR A 8 -13.54 8.39 -9.85
CA THR A 8 -12.90 7.23 -9.19
C THR A 8 -12.84 7.50 -7.70
N ARG A 9 -13.29 6.54 -6.89
CA ARG A 9 -13.30 6.63 -5.43
C ARG A 9 -12.61 5.40 -4.88
N LEU A 10 -11.57 5.62 -4.10
CA LEU A 10 -10.83 4.61 -3.35
C LEU A 10 -10.94 4.93 -1.86
N SER A 11 -10.56 4.01 -0.99
CA SER A 11 -10.61 4.23 0.45
C SER A 11 -9.60 3.34 1.17
N GLY A 12 -8.90 3.93 2.12
CA GLY A 12 -8.44 3.24 3.33
C GLY A 12 -9.47 3.52 4.43
N LEU A 13 -9.02 4.16 5.50
CA LEU A 13 -9.82 4.72 6.59
C LEU A 13 -10.51 6.03 6.19
N GLU A 14 -9.89 6.81 5.30
CA GLU A 14 -10.46 8.01 4.69
C GLU A 14 -10.68 7.82 3.18
N PRO A 15 -11.68 8.50 2.59
CA PRO A 15 -11.95 8.39 1.16
C PRO A 15 -10.96 9.21 0.32
N LEU A 16 -10.41 8.60 -0.73
CA LEU A 16 -9.71 9.29 -1.82
C LEU A 16 -10.63 9.39 -3.04
N VAL A 17 -11.11 10.61 -3.34
CA VAL A 17 -11.94 10.88 -4.53
C VAL A 17 -11.10 11.54 -5.61
N ILE A 18 -10.79 10.81 -6.68
CA ILE A 18 -9.96 11.30 -7.79
C ILE A 18 -10.81 12.18 -8.72
N THR A 19 -10.66 13.49 -8.60
CA THR A 19 -11.33 14.52 -9.41
C THR A 19 -10.36 15.14 -10.42
N PRO A 20 -10.86 15.86 -11.45
CA PRO A 20 -10.00 16.60 -12.39
C PRO A 20 -9.15 17.72 -11.75
N ASP A 21 -9.49 18.15 -10.54
CA ASP A 21 -8.76 19.21 -9.81
C ASP A 21 -7.58 18.66 -9.00
N LEU A 22 -7.48 17.34 -8.82
CA LEU A 22 -6.34 16.71 -8.18
C LEU A 22 -5.13 16.68 -9.10
N LEU A 23 -3.95 16.82 -8.50
CA LEU A 23 -2.68 16.60 -9.18
C LEU A 23 -2.42 15.09 -9.39
N PHE A 24 -1.20 14.76 -9.84
CA PHE A 24 -0.78 13.38 -10.05
C PHE A 24 -0.96 12.53 -8.78
N ILE A 25 -1.42 11.29 -8.96
CA ILE A 25 -1.57 10.31 -7.89
C ILE A 25 -0.36 9.38 -7.92
N ASN A 26 0.47 9.46 -6.89
CA ASN A 26 1.63 8.59 -6.72
C ASN A 26 1.20 7.26 -6.07
N VAL A 27 1.56 6.15 -6.72
CA VAL A 27 1.42 4.80 -6.19
C VAL A 27 2.80 4.34 -5.71
N GLY A 28 2.95 4.07 -4.42
CA GLY A 28 4.21 3.60 -3.82
C GLY A 28 4.47 2.13 -4.14
N GLU A 29 5.61 1.83 -4.76
CA GLU A 29 5.97 0.50 -5.28
C GLU A 29 6.86 -0.35 -4.35
N ARG A 30 7.40 0.21 -3.26
CA ARG A 30 8.47 -0.44 -2.47
C ARG A 30 8.00 -1.60 -1.58
N THR A 31 6.70 -1.73 -1.39
CA THR A 31 6.01 -2.83 -0.68
C THR A 31 5.83 -4.04 -1.59
N ASN A 32 6.90 -4.42 -2.30
CA ASN A 32 6.89 -5.45 -3.34
C ASN A 32 8.06 -6.43 -3.13
N VAL A 33 7.75 -7.69 -2.83
CA VAL A 33 8.76 -8.73 -2.55
C VAL A 33 9.65 -9.02 -3.76
N THR A 34 9.15 -8.87 -4.99
CA THR A 34 9.95 -9.08 -6.20
C THR A 34 10.77 -7.85 -6.58
N GLY A 35 10.21 -6.64 -6.38
CA GLY A 35 10.82 -5.38 -6.81
C GLY A 35 11.72 -4.68 -5.78
N SER A 36 11.62 -5.03 -4.49
CA SER A 36 12.34 -4.36 -3.41
C SER A 36 13.20 -5.33 -2.60
N ALA A 37 14.53 -5.22 -2.75
CA ALA A 37 15.48 -6.08 -2.04
C ALA A 37 15.36 -5.96 -0.50
N GLN A 38 15.09 -4.75 0.00
CA GLN A 38 14.86 -4.51 1.42
C GLN A 38 13.57 -5.19 1.87
N PHE A 39 12.45 -4.96 1.19
CA PHE A 39 11.16 -5.53 1.56
C PHE A 39 11.18 -7.07 1.48
N LYS A 40 11.79 -7.63 0.43
CA LYS A 40 12.02 -9.07 0.28
C LYS A 40 12.70 -9.67 1.49
N LYS A 41 13.79 -9.05 1.97
CA LYS A 41 14.54 -9.52 3.14
C LYS A 41 13.65 -9.54 4.38
N LEU A 42 12.91 -8.46 4.62
CA LEU A 42 12.04 -8.32 5.80
C LEU A 42 10.93 -9.37 5.81
N ILE A 43 10.25 -9.59 4.69
CA ILE A 43 9.18 -10.60 4.58
C ILE A 43 9.73 -12.01 4.77
N LYS A 44 10.87 -12.35 4.15
CA LYS A 44 11.51 -13.67 4.31
C LYS A 44 11.99 -13.94 5.74
N GLU A 45 12.45 -12.90 6.45
CA GLU A 45 12.89 -12.99 7.84
C GLU A 45 11.71 -12.89 8.84
N GLY A 46 10.47 -12.72 8.37
CA GLY A 46 9.30 -12.56 9.23
C GLY A 46 9.25 -11.23 10.00
N ARG A 47 10.02 -10.22 9.56
CA ARG A 47 10.18 -8.92 10.21
C ARG A 47 9.11 -7.93 9.73
N PHE A 48 7.85 -8.26 10.00
CA PHE A 48 6.70 -7.49 9.50
C PHE A 48 6.61 -6.07 10.08
N GLU A 49 7.03 -5.84 11.33
CA GLU A 49 7.03 -4.48 11.91
C GLU A 49 7.94 -3.51 11.16
N GLU A 50 9.09 -4.00 10.70
CA GLU A 50 10.00 -3.20 9.87
C GLU A 50 9.48 -3.08 8.43
N ALA A 51 8.72 -4.06 7.95
CA ALA A 51 8.06 -3.96 6.65
C ALA A 51 6.96 -2.88 6.68
N VAL A 52 6.25 -2.71 7.81
CA VAL A 52 5.27 -1.64 8.02
C VAL A 52 5.95 -0.26 7.93
N GLU A 53 7.18 -0.13 8.43
CA GLU A 53 7.96 1.11 8.30
C GLU A 53 8.26 1.46 6.82
N VAL A 54 8.48 0.46 5.96
CA VAL A 54 8.64 0.71 4.50
C VAL A 54 7.36 1.33 3.92
N ALA A 55 6.18 0.84 4.32
CA ALA A 55 4.90 1.44 3.91
C ALA A 55 4.74 2.88 4.44
N ARG A 56 5.02 3.09 5.74
CA ARG A 56 4.96 4.41 6.39
C ARG A 56 5.84 5.44 5.69
N GLN A 57 7.07 5.06 5.34
CA GLN A 57 7.99 5.94 4.62
C GLN A 57 7.49 6.31 3.22
N GLN A 58 6.79 5.41 2.52
CA GLN A 58 6.22 5.74 1.22
C GLN A 58 5.12 6.79 1.34
N VAL A 59 4.21 6.64 2.32
CA VAL A 59 3.15 7.62 2.59
C VAL A 59 3.75 8.96 3.02
N ALA A 60 4.72 8.95 3.95
CA ALA A 60 5.42 10.16 4.39
C ALA A 60 6.17 10.89 3.25
N ASN A 61 6.59 10.15 2.22
CA ASN A 61 7.22 10.70 1.02
C ASN A 61 6.23 11.02 -0.11
N GLY A 62 4.92 11.03 0.16
CA GLY A 62 3.89 11.53 -0.75
C GLY A 62 3.18 10.46 -1.59
N ALA A 63 3.33 9.18 -1.30
CA ALA A 63 2.47 8.15 -1.90
C ALA A 63 1.04 8.28 -1.37
N GLN A 64 0.07 8.42 -2.28
CA GLN A 64 -1.36 8.47 -1.94
C GLN A 64 -2.01 7.08 -1.94
N ILE A 65 -1.37 6.12 -2.63
CA ILE A 65 -1.78 4.73 -2.73
C ILE A 65 -0.52 3.88 -2.54
N LEU A 66 -0.64 2.71 -1.93
CA LEU A 66 0.42 1.71 -1.85
C LEU A 66 0.10 0.53 -2.75
N ASP A 67 1.05 0.12 -3.57
CA ASP A 67 1.02 -1.17 -4.26
C ASP A 67 1.64 -2.24 -3.36
N VAL A 68 0.96 -3.38 -3.20
CA VAL A 68 1.43 -4.46 -2.31
C VAL A 68 1.56 -5.74 -3.12
N ASN A 69 2.76 -6.32 -3.12
CA ASN A 69 3.04 -7.58 -3.80
C ASN A 69 3.83 -8.50 -2.86
N MET A 70 3.27 -9.67 -2.58
CA MET A 70 3.85 -10.72 -1.74
C MET A 70 4.25 -11.98 -2.52
N ASP A 71 4.25 -11.92 -3.85
CA ASP A 71 4.56 -13.08 -4.67
C ASP A 71 6.06 -13.39 -4.70
N GLU A 72 6.42 -14.54 -4.15
CA GLU A 72 7.74 -15.14 -4.32
C GLU A 72 7.70 -16.65 -4.07
N GLY A 73 8.50 -17.43 -4.82
CA GLY A 73 8.40 -18.89 -4.83
C GLY A 73 8.78 -19.61 -3.53
N LEU A 74 9.31 -18.92 -2.51
CA LEU A 74 9.78 -19.51 -1.25
C LEU A 74 8.99 -19.01 -0.03
N ILE A 75 7.90 -18.26 -0.21
CA ILE A 75 7.05 -17.78 0.88
C ILE A 75 5.59 -18.18 0.66
N ASP A 76 4.85 -18.31 1.77
CA ASP A 76 3.39 -18.39 1.73
C ASP A 76 2.84 -16.98 1.45
N SER A 77 2.67 -16.66 0.17
CA SER A 77 2.26 -15.33 -0.31
C SER A 77 0.90 -14.90 0.26
N GLU A 78 -0.05 -15.83 0.37
CA GLU A 78 -1.40 -15.53 0.87
C GLU A 78 -1.35 -15.17 2.35
N ALA A 79 -0.69 -15.99 3.17
CA ALA A 79 -0.54 -15.71 4.59
C ALA A 79 0.26 -14.41 4.83
N ALA A 80 1.31 -14.16 4.05
CA ALA A 80 2.09 -12.93 4.13
C ALA A 80 1.25 -11.69 3.75
N MET A 81 0.43 -11.78 2.71
CA MET A 81 -0.47 -10.71 2.28
C MET A 81 -1.48 -10.36 3.37
N VAL A 82 -2.21 -11.37 3.89
CA VAL A 82 -3.19 -11.16 4.96
C VAL A 82 -2.55 -10.52 6.19
N ARG A 83 -1.39 -11.05 6.62
CA ARG A 83 -0.68 -10.51 7.78
C ARG A 83 -0.26 -9.06 7.57
N PHE A 84 0.37 -8.75 6.44
CA PHE A 84 0.88 -7.41 6.18
C PHE A 84 -0.25 -6.38 6.03
N LEU A 85 -1.31 -6.71 5.29
CA LEU A 85 -2.46 -5.82 5.12
C LEU A 85 -3.16 -5.51 6.45
N ASN A 86 -3.34 -6.52 7.31
CA ASN A 86 -3.92 -6.31 8.64
C ASN A 86 -3.08 -5.38 9.51
N LEU A 87 -1.75 -5.47 9.42
CA LEU A 87 -0.85 -4.59 10.17
C LEU A 87 -0.93 -3.15 9.67
N ILE A 88 -0.77 -2.91 8.36
CA ILE A 88 -0.80 -1.54 7.83
C ILE A 88 -2.18 -0.87 7.99
N MET A 89 -3.26 -1.65 7.96
CA MET A 89 -4.62 -1.14 8.22
C MET A 89 -4.83 -0.70 9.67
N SER A 90 -4.04 -1.23 10.61
CA SER A 90 -4.09 -0.84 12.02
C SER A 90 -3.33 0.46 12.32
N GLU A 91 -2.59 0.99 11.34
CA GLU A 91 -1.75 2.18 11.45
C GLU A 91 -2.41 3.37 10.73
N PRO A 92 -3.03 4.34 11.44
CA PRO A 92 -3.76 5.44 10.82
C PRO A 92 -2.90 6.33 9.90
N ASP A 93 -1.60 6.41 10.16
CA ASP A 93 -0.67 7.18 9.33
C ASP A 93 -0.39 6.53 7.97
N ILE A 94 -0.70 5.25 7.83
CA ILE A 94 -0.55 4.49 6.58
C ILE A 94 -1.90 4.34 5.90
N ALA A 95 -2.93 4.01 6.68
CA ALA A 95 -4.23 3.63 6.15
C ALA A 95 -5.21 4.78 5.99
N ARG A 96 -4.81 6.05 6.22
CA ARG A 96 -5.67 7.21 5.95
C ARG A 96 -6.12 7.25 4.50
#